data_AF-C9K1M9-F1
#
_entry.id   AF-C9K1M9-F1
#
_cell.length_a   1.000
_cell.length_b   1.000
_cell.length_c   1.000
_cell.angle_alpha   90.00
_cell.angle_beta   90.00
_cell.angle_gamma   90.00
#
_symmetry.space_group_name_H-M   'P 1'
#
loop_
_entity.id
_entity.type
_entity.pdbx_description
1 polymer ?
#
loop_
_entity_poly.entity_id
_entity_poly.type
_entity_poly.pdbx_seq_one_letter_code
_entity_poly.pdbx_strand_id
1 'polypeptide(L)'
;MQQPIVGVGHSMGGCQIATLSVTSRRIFSTMILLDPAIGPPEMGLATLGLGQLTLRRRTQWLTREDAEKALRTSFSTWDPQVLDLLIKHSIHSDKQSVEMEDGPVSLVTGRYQELVNYIKPSFIRSGKVVGQELVHQTGPVDMYHMLGLVTCSTLYLCGGESTLSTPRARELWLSRTAELSYSKDPGEMRKVDERIVPDTGHFLPMEEPKECADIIADWIDKDECMIWNCHIGKQGKIWRDLSNTNRKMNAEVWIEYLQSKL
;
A
#
# COMPACT_ATOMS: atom_id res chain seq x y z
N MET A 1 14.92 -14.40 -1.51
CA MET A 1 14.98 -13.28 -0.55
C MET A 1 14.96 -13.87 0.86
N GLN A 2 15.70 -13.31 1.81
CA GLN A 2 15.73 -13.82 3.19
C GLN A 2 14.42 -13.45 3.89
N GLN A 3 13.71 -14.44 4.45
CA GLN A 3 12.51 -14.24 5.25
C GLN A 3 12.90 -14.03 6.72
N PRO A 4 12.08 -13.32 7.52
CA PRO A 4 10.81 -12.72 7.14
C PRO A 4 10.94 -11.40 6.37
N ILE A 5 9.97 -11.11 5.49
CA ILE A 5 9.79 -9.80 4.86
C ILE A 5 8.41 -9.29 5.23
N VAL A 6 8.35 -8.06 5.73
CA VAL A 6 7.12 -7.38 6.11
C VAL A 6 6.77 -6.35 5.03
N GLY A 7 5.57 -6.45 4.46
CA GLY A 7 5.08 -5.45 3.52
C GLY A 7 4.36 -4.34 4.27
N VAL A 8 4.80 -3.09 4.14
CA VAL A 8 4.13 -1.93 4.75
C VAL A 8 3.81 -0.92 3.66
N GLY A 9 2.56 -0.48 3.57
CA GLY A 9 2.17 0.49 2.57
C GLY A 9 1.00 1.35 3.01
N HIS A 10 1.09 2.66 2.75
CA HIS A 10 0.04 3.63 3.00
C HIS A 10 -0.71 3.98 1.72
N SER A 11 -2.04 4.17 1.79
CA SER A 11 -2.84 4.66 0.67
C SER A 11 -2.64 3.84 -0.61
N MET A 12 -2.26 4.48 -1.72
CA MET A 12 -1.90 3.80 -2.96
C MET A 12 -0.68 2.87 -2.82
N GLY A 13 0.26 3.19 -1.95
CA GLY A 13 1.36 2.28 -1.59
C GLY A 13 0.85 0.99 -0.93
N GLY A 14 -0.20 1.07 -0.12
CA GLY A 14 -0.88 -0.10 0.45
C GLY A 14 -1.49 -1.00 -0.64
N CYS A 15 -2.15 -0.40 -1.63
CA CYS A 15 -2.63 -1.11 -2.82
C CYS A 15 -1.50 -1.80 -3.59
N GLN A 16 -0.36 -1.13 -3.76
CA GLN A 16 0.81 -1.68 -4.47
C GLN A 16 1.43 -2.86 -3.70
N ILE A 17 1.57 -2.74 -2.37
CA ILE A 17 2.04 -3.84 -1.50
C ILE A 17 1.10 -5.05 -1.61
N ALA A 18 -0.22 -4.83 -1.54
CA ALA A 18 -1.20 -5.90 -1.73
C ALA A 18 -1.14 -6.52 -3.13
N THR A 19 -0.93 -5.72 -4.17
CA THR A 19 -0.78 -6.23 -5.55
C THR A 19 0.46 -7.09 -5.69
N LEU A 20 1.56 -6.70 -5.03
CA LEU A 20 2.79 -7.48 -5.04
C LEU A 20 2.63 -8.82 -4.30
N SER A 21 1.83 -8.86 -3.23
CA SER A 21 1.58 -10.09 -2.47
C SER A 21 0.80 -11.13 -3.25
N VAL A 22 -0.11 -10.72 -4.14
CA VAL A 22 -0.82 -11.64 -5.04
C VAL A 22 0.03 -12.04 -6.24
N THR A 23 0.88 -11.14 -6.73
CA THR A 23 1.82 -11.41 -7.83
C THR A 23 2.90 -12.40 -7.42
N SER A 24 3.36 -12.32 -6.17
CA SER A 24 4.34 -13.23 -5.58
C SER A 24 3.88 -13.71 -4.21
N ARG A 25 3.09 -14.80 -4.19
CA ARG A 25 2.42 -15.32 -2.98
C ARG A 25 3.30 -15.47 -1.73
N ARG A 26 4.61 -15.72 -1.88
CA ARG A 26 5.52 -15.95 -0.74
C ARG A 26 6.51 -14.81 -0.51
N ILE A 27 6.24 -13.62 -1.06
CA ILE A 27 7.14 -12.48 -0.87
C ILE A 27 7.07 -11.96 0.57
N PHE A 28 5.87 -11.77 1.11
CA PHE A 28 5.67 -11.25 2.47
C PHE A 28 5.31 -12.37 3.45
N SER A 29 5.89 -12.31 4.64
CA SER A 29 5.47 -13.11 5.79
C SER A 29 4.23 -12.51 6.46
N THR A 30 4.09 -11.18 6.42
CA THR A 30 2.94 -10.43 6.93
C THR A 30 2.88 -9.08 6.21
N MET A 31 1.69 -8.46 6.20
CA MET A 31 1.44 -7.17 5.58
C MET A 31 0.72 -6.22 6.54
N ILE A 32 1.10 -4.95 6.49
CA ILE A 32 0.46 -3.85 7.18
C ILE A 32 0.02 -2.84 6.12
N LEU A 33 -1.28 -2.64 6.03
CA LEU A 33 -1.92 -1.75 5.09
C LEU A 33 -2.49 -0.55 5.85
N LEU A 34 -1.82 0.60 5.73
CA LEU A 34 -2.19 1.85 6.39
C LEU A 34 -3.18 2.59 5.51
N ASP A 35 -4.45 2.57 5.88
CA ASP A 35 -5.55 3.23 5.17
C ASP A 35 -5.48 3.00 3.64
N PRO A 36 -5.48 1.73 3.19
CA PRO A 36 -5.13 1.42 1.80
C PRO A 36 -6.20 1.89 0.82
N ALA A 37 -5.75 2.41 -0.32
CA ALA A 37 -6.63 2.79 -1.44
C ALA A 37 -7.03 1.54 -2.22
N ILE A 38 -7.96 0.76 -1.67
CA ILE A 38 -8.54 -0.44 -2.27
C ILE A 38 -10.06 -0.37 -2.10
N GLY A 39 -10.82 -0.55 -3.16
CA GLY A 39 -12.27 -0.49 -3.06
C GLY A 39 -12.97 -0.91 -4.35
N PRO A 40 -14.27 -1.24 -4.27
CA PRO A 40 -15.06 -1.51 -5.47
C PRO A 40 -15.14 -0.27 -6.38
N PRO A 41 -15.60 -0.41 -7.63
CA PRO A 41 -15.69 0.70 -8.58
C PRO A 41 -16.37 1.97 -8.02
N GLU A 42 -17.42 1.82 -7.21
CA GLU A 42 -18.14 2.91 -6.56
C GLU A 42 -17.34 3.65 -5.46
N MET A 43 -16.24 3.05 -4.98
CA MET A 43 -15.29 3.65 -4.02
C MET A 43 -13.92 3.91 -4.68
N GLY A 44 -13.81 3.79 -6.00
CA GLY A 44 -12.56 3.98 -6.73
C GLY A 44 -12.07 5.43 -6.72
N LEU A 45 -10.85 5.67 -7.22
CA LEU A 45 -10.22 7.01 -7.22
C LEU A 45 -11.05 8.10 -7.93
N ALA A 46 -11.92 7.72 -8.87
CA ALA A 46 -12.84 8.63 -9.54
C ALA A 46 -13.83 9.29 -8.57
N THR A 47 -14.26 8.58 -7.53
CA THR A 47 -15.26 9.07 -6.57
C THR A 47 -14.65 9.90 -5.44
N LEU A 48 -13.34 9.76 -5.18
CA LEU A 48 -12.64 10.53 -4.15
C LEU A 48 -12.32 11.99 -4.55
N GLY A 49 -12.43 12.34 -5.82
CA GLY A 49 -12.16 13.71 -6.30
C GLY A 49 -10.70 14.17 -6.17
N LEU A 50 -9.76 13.29 -5.82
CA LEU A 50 -8.34 13.62 -5.58
C LEU A 50 -7.67 14.31 -6.78
N GLY A 51 -8.03 13.91 -8.01
CA GLY A 51 -7.55 14.56 -9.22
C GLY A 51 -7.99 16.03 -9.32
N GLN A 52 -9.24 16.35 -8.96
CA GLN A 52 -9.74 17.72 -8.99
C GLN A 52 -9.13 18.57 -7.87
N LEU A 53 -8.94 18.00 -6.69
CA LEU A 53 -8.24 18.65 -5.58
C LEU A 53 -6.79 18.98 -5.97
N THR A 54 -6.10 18.04 -6.61
CA THR A 54 -4.73 18.23 -7.12
C THR A 54 -4.65 19.37 -8.14
N LEU A 55 -5.62 19.45 -9.07
CA LEU A 55 -5.66 20.51 -10.07
C LEU A 55 -5.80 21.91 -9.45
N ARG A 56 -6.52 22.02 -8.34
CA ARG A 56 -6.73 23.28 -7.62
C ARG A 56 -5.61 23.61 -6.64
N ARG A 57 -4.74 22.66 -6.32
CA ARG A 57 -3.69 22.86 -5.32
C ARG A 57 -2.64 23.84 -5.81
N ARG A 58 -2.32 24.80 -4.94
CA ARG A 58 -1.16 25.67 -5.11
C ARG A 58 0.11 24.83 -4.99
N THR A 59 1.04 25.02 -5.91
CA THR A 59 2.32 24.29 -5.96
C THR A 59 3.52 25.21 -6.01
N GLN A 60 3.31 26.53 -6.03
CA GLN A 60 4.34 27.55 -6.15
C GLN A 60 4.05 28.75 -5.23
N TRP A 61 5.09 29.33 -4.66
CA TRP A 61 5.05 30.49 -3.76
C TRP A 61 6.16 31.49 -4.10
N LEU A 62 5.97 32.74 -3.70
CA LEU A 62 6.93 33.82 -3.98
C LEU A 62 8.21 33.67 -3.16
N THR A 63 8.09 33.19 -1.92
CA THR A 63 9.21 32.96 -1.01
C THR A 63 9.09 31.59 -0.35
N ARG A 64 10.20 31.11 0.19
CA ARG A 64 10.21 29.89 1.01
C ARG A 64 9.32 30.04 2.25
N GLU A 65 9.38 31.18 2.93
CA GLU A 65 8.58 31.46 4.12
C GLU A 65 7.07 31.33 3.85
N ASP A 66 6.59 31.86 2.73
CA ASP A 66 5.18 31.75 2.31
C ASP A 66 4.77 30.29 2.08
N ALA A 67 5.65 29.49 1.47
CA ALA A 67 5.42 28.07 1.24
C ALA A 67 5.34 27.29 2.55
N GLU A 68 6.28 27.54 3.47
CA GLU A 68 6.31 26.91 4.78
C GLU A 68 5.04 27.22 5.58
N LYS A 69 4.66 28.50 5.66
CA LYS A 69 3.42 28.93 6.33
C LYS A 69 2.18 28.26 5.74
N ALA A 70 2.12 28.15 4.41
CA ALA A 70 1.01 27.50 3.73
C ALA A 70 0.94 26.00 4.06
N LEU A 71 2.06 25.28 4.00
CA LEU A 71 2.12 23.85 4.31
C LEU A 71 1.76 23.58 5.79
N ARG A 72 2.29 24.38 6.73
CA ARG A 72 1.94 24.24 8.15
C ARG A 72 0.44 24.47 8.41
N THR A 73 -0.18 25.36 7.65
CA THR A 73 -1.63 25.59 7.74
C THR A 73 -2.40 24.40 7.15
N SER A 74 -2.02 23.93 5.96
CA SER A 74 -2.71 22.83 5.25
C SER A 74 -2.58 21.47 5.93
N PHE A 75 -1.47 21.22 6.62
CA PHE A 75 -1.16 19.95 7.29
C PHE A 75 -1.01 20.15 8.80
N SER A 76 -1.85 21.01 9.38
CA SER A 76 -1.79 21.38 10.80
C SER A 76 -2.12 20.24 11.76
N THR A 77 -2.75 19.17 11.28
CA THR A 77 -3.03 17.95 12.07
C THR A 77 -1.84 16.97 12.11
N TRP A 78 -0.78 17.21 11.33
CA TRP A 78 0.36 16.30 11.27
C TRP A 78 1.27 16.48 12.47
N ASP A 79 1.97 15.40 12.84
CA ASP A 79 3.04 15.44 13.83
C ASP A 79 4.08 16.52 13.43
N PRO A 80 4.53 17.37 14.37
CA PRO A 80 5.44 18.46 14.08
C PRO A 80 6.76 18.01 13.42
N GLN A 81 7.31 16.86 13.80
CA GLN A 81 8.55 16.34 13.22
C GLN A 81 8.33 15.86 11.78
N VAL A 82 7.19 15.23 11.51
CA VAL A 82 6.80 14.83 10.15
C VAL A 82 6.60 16.05 9.26
N LEU A 83 5.94 17.09 9.77
CA LEU A 83 5.73 18.35 9.05
C LEU A 83 7.05 19.09 8.77
N ASP A 84 7.99 19.09 9.71
CA ASP A 84 9.32 19.65 9.50
C ASP A 84 10.09 18.89 8.40
N LEU A 85 9.98 17.56 8.37
CA LEU A 85 10.54 16.74 7.29
C LEU A 85 9.88 17.03 5.94
N LEU A 86 8.56 17.19 5.91
CA LEU A 86 7.82 17.58 4.71
C LEU A 86 8.36 18.92 4.18
N ILE A 87 8.42 19.96 5.02
CA ILE A 87 8.89 21.29 4.64
C ILE A 87 10.33 21.25 4.13
N LYS A 88 11.20 20.51 4.82
CA LYS A 88 12.61 20.37 4.45
C LYS A 88 12.79 19.75 3.07
N HIS A 89 11.99 18.73 2.73
CA HIS A 89 12.21 17.90 1.55
C HIS A 89 11.24 18.16 0.39
N SER A 90 10.13 18.86 0.62
CA SER A 90 9.11 19.08 -0.42
C SER A 90 9.23 20.40 -1.16
N ILE A 91 10.04 21.36 -0.69
CA ILE A 91 10.19 22.69 -1.30
C ILE A 91 11.57 22.82 -1.97
N HIS A 92 11.61 23.19 -3.25
CA HIS A 92 12.83 23.55 -3.97
C HIS A 92 12.79 24.98 -4.51
N SER A 93 13.96 25.62 -4.63
CA SER A 93 14.10 26.89 -5.36
C SER A 93 13.95 26.66 -6.85
N ASP A 94 13.18 27.51 -7.53
CA ASP A 94 13.03 27.41 -8.98
C ASP A 94 14.33 27.88 -9.65
N LYS A 95 15.11 26.96 -10.23
CA LYS A 95 16.44 27.23 -10.84
C LYS A 95 16.43 28.28 -11.97
N GLN A 96 15.27 28.79 -12.38
CA GLN A 96 15.16 29.89 -13.34
C GLN A 96 15.38 31.27 -12.69
N SER A 97 15.32 31.41 -11.37
CA SER A 97 15.74 32.63 -10.67
C SER A 97 17.20 32.48 -10.22
N VAL A 98 18.15 32.70 -11.14
CA VAL A 98 19.60 32.58 -10.87
C VAL A 98 20.15 33.67 -9.94
N GLU A 99 19.36 34.68 -9.54
CA GLU A 99 19.89 35.85 -8.82
C GLU A 99 19.16 36.24 -7.52
N MET A 100 18.28 35.40 -6.98
CA MET A 100 17.64 35.70 -5.68
C MET A 100 17.71 34.50 -4.74
N GLU A 101 18.42 34.67 -3.61
CA GLU A 101 18.44 33.71 -2.49
C GLU A 101 17.02 33.46 -1.96
N ASP A 102 16.18 34.51 -1.98
CA ASP A 102 14.75 34.50 -1.65
C ASP A 102 13.82 34.41 -2.88
N GLY A 103 14.24 33.70 -3.92
CA GLY A 103 13.46 33.53 -5.13
C GLY A 103 12.20 32.66 -4.96
N PRO A 104 11.33 32.61 -5.99
CA PRO A 104 10.18 31.72 -6.04
C PRO A 104 10.54 30.25 -5.77
N VAL A 105 9.65 29.57 -5.07
CA VAL A 105 9.81 28.17 -4.71
C VAL A 105 8.62 27.35 -5.18
N SER A 106 8.86 26.07 -5.47
CA SER A 106 7.84 25.12 -5.88
C SER A 106 7.92 23.82 -5.07
N LEU A 107 6.81 23.06 -5.07
CA LEU A 107 6.84 21.69 -4.58
C LEU A 107 7.70 20.80 -5.49
N VAL A 108 8.55 19.96 -4.90
CA VAL A 108 9.36 18.94 -5.59
C VAL A 108 8.48 17.99 -6.40
N THR A 109 7.35 17.59 -5.83
CA THR A 109 6.30 16.89 -6.56
C THR A 109 5.32 17.92 -7.14
N GLY A 110 5.55 18.28 -8.40
CA GLY A 110 4.68 19.19 -9.13
C GLY A 110 3.28 18.61 -9.38
N ARG A 111 2.36 19.48 -9.81
CA ARG A 111 0.95 19.12 -10.07
C ARG A 111 0.80 17.96 -11.06
N TYR A 112 1.62 17.94 -12.11
CA TYR A 112 1.57 16.88 -13.12
C TYR A 112 1.95 15.52 -12.52
N GLN A 113 3.06 15.45 -11.77
CA GLN A 113 3.56 14.23 -11.14
C GLN A 113 2.55 13.67 -10.14
N GLU A 114 1.86 14.54 -9.41
CA GLU A 114 0.79 14.08 -8.52
C GLU A 114 -0.44 13.62 -9.28
N LEU A 115 -0.86 14.36 -10.31
CA LEU A 115 -2.08 14.05 -11.06
C LEU A 115 -2.00 12.68 -11.75
N VAL A 116 -0.82 12.29 -12.24
CA VAL A 116 -0.63 10.98 -12.89
C VAL A 116 -0.82 9.79 -11.95
N ASN A 117 -0.76 10.00 -10.63
CA ASN A 117 -1.09 8.96 -9.64
C ASN A 117 -2.60 8.65 -9.61
N TYR A 118 -3.45 9.56 -10.06
CA TYR A 118 -4.91 9.38 -10.02
C TYR A 118 -5.52 9.20 -11.41
N ILE A 119 -4.95 9.87 -12.42
CA ILE A 119 -5.47 9.96 -13.78
C ILE A 119 -4.36 9.57 -14.76
N LYS A 120 -4.63 8.62 -15.65
CA LYS A 120 -3.69 8.22 -16.70
C LYS A 120 -3.47 9.40 -17.65
N PRO A 121 -2.23 9.79 -17.95
CA PRO A 121 -1.92 10.83 -18.95
C PRO A 121 -2.17 10.29 -20.36
N SER A 122 -3.44 10.17 -20.76
CA SER A 122 -3.89 9.50 -21.99
C SER A 122 -3.36 10.17 -23.26
N PHE A 123 -2.95 11.45 -23.19
CA PHE A 123 -2.37 12.19 -24.30
C PHE A 123 -1.04 11.59 -24.76
N ILE A 124 -0.31 10.93 -23.88
CA ILE A 124 0.97 10.26 -24.21
C ILE A 124 0.76 9.16 -25.24
N ARG A 125 -0.35 8.41 -25.14
CA ARG A 125 -0.65 7.31 -26.06
C ARG A 125 -1.47 7.73 -27.27
N SER A 126 -2.35 8.71 -27.11
CA SER A 126 -3.27 9.13 -28.18
C SER A 126 -2.70 10.20 -29.09
N GLY A 127 -1.70 10.96 -28.65
CA GLY A 127 -1.21 12.17 -29.31
C GLY A 127 -2.17 13.38 -29.22
N LYS A 128 -3.36 13.23 -28.62
CA LYS A 128 -4.36 14.31 -28.47
C LYS A 128 -4.32 14.87 -27.06
N VAL A 129 -3.99 16.15 -26.89
CA VAL A 129 -3.92 16.80 -25.57
C VAL A 129 -5.29 17.26 -25.05
N VAL A 130 -6.23 17.56 -25.96
CA VAL A 130 -7.56 18.09 -25.65
C VAL A 130 -8.65 17.13 -26.12
N GLY A 131 -9.80 17.15 -25.44
CA GLY A 131 -11.00 16.39 -25.85
C GLY A 131 -10.91 14.90 -25.55
N GLN A 132 -9.97 14.48 -24.68
CA GLN A 132 -9.90 13.12 -24.21
C GLN A 132 -10.80 12.90 -23.00
N GLU A 133 -11.37 11.70 -22.91
CA GLU A 133 -12.01 11.23 -21.70
C GLU A 133 -10.99 11.08 -20.57
N LEU A 134 -11.42 11.40 -19.34
CA LEU A 134 -10.61 11.19 -18.14
C LEU A 134 -10.55 9.70 -17.82
N VAL A 135 -9.35 9.13 -17.91
CA VAL A 135 -9.12 7.71 -17.59
C VAL A 135 -8.44 7.63 -16.22
N HIS A 136 -9.14 7.11 -15.21
CA HIS A 136 -8.59 6.94 -13.87
C HIS A 136 -7.64 5.74 -13.78
N GLN A 137 -6.74 5.76 -12.78
CA GLN A 137 -5.96 4.57 -12.42
C GLN A 137 -6.89 3.48 -11.87
N THR A 138 -6.70 2.23 -12.31
CA THR A 138 -7.57 1.09 -11.97
C THR A 138 -7.04 0.23 -10.84
N GLY A 139 -5.77 0.41 -10.45
CA GLY A 139 -5.09 -0.41 -9.43
C GLY A 139 -5.91 -0.67 -8.16
N PRO A 140 -6.53 0.34 -7.53
CA PRO A 140 -7.40 0.15 -6.36
C PRO A 140 -8.56 -0.81 -6.57
N VAL A 141 -9.19 -0.77 -7.74
CA VAL A 141 -10.33 -1.62 -8.11
C VAL A 141 -9.85 -3.01 -8.53
N ASP A 142 -8.78 -3.08 -9.31
CA ASP A 142 -8.16 -4.34 -9.73
C ASP A 142 -7.72 -5.14 -8.48
N MET A 143 -7.06 -4.49 -7.52
CA MET A 143 -6.65 -5.13 -6.26
C MET A 143 -7.86 -5.53 -5.41
N TYR A 144 -8.93 -4.73 -5.37
CA TYR A 144 -10.15 -5.10 -4.66
C TYR A 144 -10.70 -6.47 -5.10
N HIS A 145 -10.70 -6.74 -6.42
CA HIS A 145 -11.13 -8.04 -6.95
C HIS A 145 -10.15 -9.18 -6.62
N MET A 146 -8.88 -8.87 -6.32
CA MET A 146 -7.83 -9.84 -6.01
C MET A 146 -7.62 -10.08 -4.50
N LEU A 147 -8.34 -9.40 -3.60
CA LEU A 147 -8.12 -9.52 -2.14
C LEU A 147 -8.16 -10.98 -1.63
N GLY A 148 -9.03 -11.82 -2.20
CA GLY A 148 -9.12 -13.25 -1.84
C GLY A 148 -7.92 -14.10 -2.28
N LEU A 149 -6.96 -13.53 -3.00
CA LEU A 149 -5.72 -14.18 -3.41
C LEU A 149 -4.54 -13.85 -2.47
N VAL A 150 -4.71 -12.95 -1.51
CA VAL A 150 -3.69 -12.63 -0.49
C VAL A 150 -3.46 -13.86 0.38
N THR A 151 -2.20 -14.20 0.66
CA THR A 151 -1.85 -15.46 1.36
C THR A 151 -1.13 -15.24 2.69
N CYS A 152 -0.63 -14.04 2.96
CA CYS A 152 0.01 -13.70 4.23
C CYS A 152 -0.97 -13.03 5.19
N SER A 153 -0.61 -13.01 6.48
CA SER A 153 -1.34 -12.23 7.48
C SER A 153 -1.40 -10.76 7.07
N THR A 154 -2.53 -10.11 7.34
CA THR A 154 -2.78 -8.72 6.93
C THR A 154 -3.44 -7.95 8.06
N LEU A 155 -2.78 -6.87 8.49
CA LEU A 155 -3.35 -5.85 9.35
C LEU A 155 -3.79 -4.65 8.51
N TYR A 156 -5.04 -4.24 8.67
CA TYR A 156 -5.54 -2.95 8.20
C TYR A 156 -5.46 -1.95 9.36
N LEU A 157 -4.67 -0.89 9.22
CA LEU A 157 -4.62 0.22 10.18
C LEU A 157 -5.31 1.43 9.57
N CYS A 158 -6.42 1.84 10.17
CA CYS A 158 -7.39 2.78 9.57
C CYS A 158 -7.46 4.08 10.39
N GLY A 159 -7.60 5.22 9.72
CA GLY A 159 -7.90 6.48 10.40
C GLY A 159 -9.35 6.51 10.90
N GLY A 160 -9.58 6.91 12.14
CA GLY A 160 -10.91 6.99 12.73
C GLY A 160 -11.88 7.85 11.93
N GLU A 161 -11.37 8.93 11.35
CA GLU A 161 -12.11 9.93 10.58
C GLU A 161 -11.78 9.87 9.07
N SER A 162 -11.12 8.80 8.61
CA SER A 162 -10.76 8.66 7.19
C SER A 162 -12.00 8.42 6.33
N THR A 163 -12.15 9.25 5.29
CA THR A 163 -13.18 9.11 4.26
C THR A 163 -12.92 7.94 3.31
N LEU A 164 -11.72 7.35 3.34
CA LEU A 164 -11.36 6.18 2.56
C LEU A 164 -11.70 4.89 3.31
N SER A 165 -11.32 4.79 4.58
CA SER A 165 -11.60 3.63 5.44
C SER A 165 -12.97 3.70 6.11
N THR A 166 -14.00 3.96 5.30
CA THR A 166 -15.39 3.92 5.78
C THR A 166 -15.71 2.54 6.39
N PRO A 167 -16.67 2.43 7.32
CA PRO A 167 -17.08 1.13 7.87
C PRO A 167 -17.36 0.07 6.80
N ARG A 168 -17.95 0.49 5.67
CA ARG A 168 -18.20 -0.39 4.52
C ARG A 168 -16.92 -0.84 3.81
N ALA A 169 -15.96 0.06 3.58
CA ALA A 169 -14.68 -0.30 2.96
C ALA A 169 -13.93 -1.31 3.83
N ARG A 170 -13.88 -1.06 5.14
CA ARG A 170 -13.27 -1.96 6.13
C ARG A 170 -13.88 -3.36 6.15
N GLU A 171 -15.21 -3.44 6.20
CA GLU A 171 -15.93 -4.71 6.12
C GLU A 171 -15.56 -5.49 4.85
N LEU A 172 -15.49 -4.81 3.70
CA LEU A 172 -15.09 -5.41 2.43
C LEU A 172 -13.64 -5.90 2.42
N TRP A 173 -12.72 -5.15 3.02
CA TRP A 173 -11.32 -5.54 3.15
C TRP A 173 -11.17 -6.80 4.01
N LEU A 174 -11.80 -6.83 5.18
CA LEU A 174 -11.75 -7.96 6.10
C LEU A 174 -12.35 -9.22 5.48
N SER A 175 -13.59 -9.12 4.98
CA SER A 175 -14.33 -10.26 4.43
C SER A 175 -13.64 -10.85 3.19
N ARG A 176 -13.26 -10.02 2.20
CA ARG A 176 -12.64 -10.50 0.97
C ARG A 176 -11.23 -11.03 1.18
N THR A 177 -10.46 -10.42 2.07
CA THR A 177 -9.12 -10.93 2.36
C THR A 177 -9.25 -12.25 3.10
N ALA A 178 -10.19 -12.38 4.04
CA ALA A 178 -10.44 -13.64 4.76
C ALA A 178 -10.99 -14.76 3.85
N GLU A 179 -11.79 -14.41 2.83
CA GLU A 179 -12.33 -15.34 1.83
C GLU A 179 -11.25 -15.82 0.86
N LEU A 180 -10.70 -17.00 1.14
CA LEU A 180 -9.70 -17.60 0.26
C LEU A 180 -10.30 -18.02 -1.08
N SER A 181 -9.79 -17.41 -2.14
CA SER A 181 -10.12 -17.76 -3.53
C SER A 181 -9.16 -18.83 -4.10
N TYR A 182 -8.51 -19.61 -3.23
CA TYR A 182 -7.60 -20.71 -3.60
C TYR A 182 -7.61 -21.82 -2.55
N SER A 183 -7.14 -23.01 -2.94
CA SER A 183 -6.97 -24.15 -2.02
C SER A 183 -5.86 -23.88 -1.01
N LYS A 184 -6.20 -23.87 0.28
CA LYS A 184 -5.22 -23.76 1.38
C LYS A 184 -4.17 -24.87 1.30
N ASP A 185 -2.91 -24.51 1.54
CA ASP A 185 -1.88 -25.49 1.86
C ASP A 185 -2.19 -26.16 3.22
N PRO A 186 -1.82 -27.43 3.45
CA PRO A 186 -1.94 -28.06 4.76
C PRO A 186 -1.23 -27.24 5.85
N GLY A 187 -1.99 -26.83 6.87
CA GLY A 187 -1.49 -26.03 7.98
C GLY A 187 -1.29 -24.55 7.68
N GLU A 188 -1.74 -24.04 6.53
CA GLU A 188 -1.69 -22.61 6.20
C GLU A 188 -2.42 -21.77 7.25
N MET A 189 -1.63 -20.95 7.96
CA MET A 189 -2.11 -20.01 8.96
C MET A 189 -2.02 -18.58 8.42
N ARG A 190 -3.10 -17.82 8.63
CA ARG A 190 -3.20 -16.43 8.22
C ARG A 190 -4.20 -15.72 9.10
N LYS A 191 -3.82 -14.55 9.60
CA LYS A 191 -4.71 -13.66 10.34
C LYS A 191 -5.04 -12.42 9.51
N VAL A 192 -6.32 -12.04 9.49
CA VAL A 192 -6.76 -10.76 8.93
C VAL A 192 -7.43 -9.99 10.05
N ASP A 193 -7.00 -8.75 10.27
CA ASP A 193 -7.43 -7.96 11.42
C ASP A 193 -7.45 -6.47 11.07
N GLU A 194 -8.18 -5.67 11.85
CA GLU A 194 -8.18 -4.21 11.72
C GLU A 194 -7.92 -3.51 13.04
N ARG A 195 -7.27 -2.36 12.97
CA ARG A 195 -7.10 -1.42 14.07
C ARG A 195 -7.47 -0.03 13.58
N ILE A 196 -8.05 0.77 14.47
CA ILE A 196 -8.47 2.13 14.15
C ILE A 196 -7.69 3.06 15.08
N VAL A 197 -7.02 4.05 14.51
CA VAL A 197 -6.37 5.14 15.27
C VAL A 197 -7.40 6.26 15.39
N PRO A 198 -7.91 6.56 16.60
CA PRO A 198 -8.93 7.60 16.78
C PRO A 198 -8.38 8.97 16.38
N ASP A 199 -9.27 9.93 16.09
CA ASP A 199 -8.94 11.34 15.83
C ASP A 199 -7.93 11.59 14.69
N THR A 200 -7.72 10.60 13.81
CA THR A 200 -6.85 10.71 12.63
C THR A 200 -7.63 10.51 11.33
N GLY A 201 -7.20 11.22 10.28
CA GLY A 201 -7.72 11.09 8.93
C GLY A 201 -6.98 10.04 8.10
N HIS A 202 -7.06 10.21 6.77
CA HIS A 202 -6.35 9.34 5.81
C HIS A 202 -4.83 9.35 6.00
N PHE A 203 -4.26 10.41 6.59
CA PHE A 203 -2.81 10.56 6.78
C PHE A 203 -2.36 10.13 8.18
N LEU A 204 -3.05 9.16 8.80
CA LEU A 204 -2.70 8.62 10.13
C LEU A 204 -1.21 8.36 10.40
N PRO A 205 -0.35 7.83 9.49
CA PRO A 205 1.08 7.67 9.84
C PRO A 205 1.86 8.99 9.85
N MET A 206 1.29 10.08 9.33
CA MET A 206 1.83 11.43 9.45
C MET A 206 1.21 12.22 10.60
N GLU A 207 -0.05 11.93 10.94
CA GLU A 207 -0.78 12.54 12.05
C GLU A 207 -0.31 11.96 13.40
N GLU A 208 -0.31 10.63 13.54
CA GLU A 208 0.07 9.91 14.75
C GLU A 208 1.11 8.81 14.45
N PRO A 209 2.34 9.18 14.04
CA PRO A 209 3.39 8.22 13.67
C PRO A 209 3.74 7.27 14.81
N LYS A 210 3.73 7.74 16.07
CA LYS A 210 4.08 6.94 17.23
C LYS A 210 3.03 5.85 17.50
N GLU A 211 1.75 6.21 17.54
CA GLU A 211 0.68 5.24 17.76
C GLU A 211 0.62 4.20 16.63
N CYS A 212 0.78 4.65 15.38
CA CYS A 212 0.90 3.75 14.24
C CYS A 212 2.07 2.76 14.43
N ALA A 213 3.25 3.26 14.81
CA ALA A 213 4.42 2.42 15.03
C ALA A 213 4.21 1.41 16.17
N ASP A 214 3.61 1.84 17.29
CA ASP A 214 3.34 0.98 18.45
C ASP A 214 2.38 -0.17 18.08
N ILE A 215 1.31 0.12 17.32
CA ILE A 215 0.35 -0.89 16.84
C ILE A 215 1.01 -1.87 15.86
N ILE A 216 1.85 -1.35 14.95
CA ILE A 216 2.56 -2.17 13.96
C ILE A 216 3.56 -3.10 14.64
N ALA A 217 4.32 -2.59 15.63
CA ALA A 217 5.25 -3.38 16.41
C ALA A 217 4.51 -4.51 17.16
N ASP A 218 3.40 -4.19 17.83
CA ASP A 218 2.57 -5.17 18.54
C ASP A 218 2.05 -6.28 17.62
N TRP A 219 1.63 -5.92 16.40
CA TRP A 219 1.21 -6.89 15.40
C TRP A 219 2.34 -7.82 14.98
N ILE A 220 3.51 -7.27 14.66
CA ILE A 220 4.67 -8.05 14.20
C ILE A 220 5.15 -9.00 15.31
N ASP A 221 5.22 -8.52 16.56
CA ASP A 221 5.69 -9.33 17.69
C ASP A 221 4.74 -10.50 18.01
N LYS A 222 3.43 -10.33 17.74
CA LYS A 222 2.39 -11.34 18.02
C LYS A 222 2.01 -12.18 16.79
N ASP A 223 2.51 -11.91 15.59
CA ASP A 223 2.12 -12.64 14.38
C ASP A 223 2.82 -13.99 14.28
N GLU A 224 2.24 -15.00 14.95
CA GLU A 224 2.68 -16.39 14.87
C GLU A 224 2.66 -16.93 13.42
N CYS A 225 1.87 -16.34 12.51
CA CYS A 225 1.83 -16.77 11.11
C CYS A 225 3.15 -16.48 10.37
N MET A 226 3.93 -15.50 10.84
CA MET A 226 5.28 -15.26 10.30
C MET A 226 6.19 -16.47 10.49
N ILE A 227 6.03 -17.21 11.59
CA ILE A 227 6.78 -18.44 11.87
C ILE A 227 6.42 -19.51 10.83
N TRP A 228 5.13 -19.67 10.51
CA TRP A 228 4.67 -20.61 9.49
C TRP A 228 5.23 -20.25 8.10
N ASN A 229 5.14 -18.99 7.70
CA ASN A 229 5.69 -18.51 6.42
C ASN A 229 7.20 -18.75 6.31
N CYS A 230 7.94 -18.54 7.40
CA CYS A 230 9.36 -18.88 7.49
C CYS A 230 9.59 -20.41 7.41
N HIS A 231 8.74 -21.22 8.04
CA HIS A 231 8.85 -22.68 8.05
C HIS A 231 8.64 -23.28 6.65
N ILE A 232 7.59 -22.88 5.93
CA ILE A 232 7.35 -23.38 4.57
C ILE A 232 8.46 -22.96 3.60
N GLY A 233 8.99 -21.75 3.75
CA GLY A 233 10.17 -21.32 2.99
C GLY A 233 11.37 -22.26 3.16
N LYS A 234 11.61 -22.76 4.40
CA LYS A 234 12.65 -23.75 4.70
C LYS A 234 12.33 -25.12 4.08
N GLN A 235 11.08 -25.61 4.18
CA GLN A 235 10.68 -26.89 3.58
C GLN A 235 10.85 -26.88 2.05
N GLY A 236 10.43 -25.80 1.39
CA GLY A 236 10.64 -25.64 -0.05
C GLY A 236 12.12 -25.59 -0.44
N LYS A 237 12.99 -25.05 0.42
CA LYS A 237 14.45 -25.10 0.22
C LYS A 237 14.98 -26.53 0.38
N ILE A 238 14.60 -27.25 1.44
CA ILE A 238 15.00 -28.65 1.66
C ILE A 238 14.66 -29.49 0.44
N TRP A 239 13.43 -29.37 -0.10
CA TRP A 239 13.03 -30.07 -1.31
C TRP A 239 13.89 -29.70 -2.54
N ARG A 240 14.20 -28.41 -2.73
CA ARG A 240 15.09 -27.93 -3.80
C ARG A 240 16.55 -28.35 -3.62
N ASP A 241 16.96 -28.72 -2.42
CA ASP A 241 18.32 -29.17 -2.15
C ASP A 241 18.44 -30.72 -2.25
N LEU A 242 17.32 -31.46 -2.34
CA LEU A 242 17.33 -32.90 -2.60
C LEU A 242 17.89 -33.24 -3.99
N SER A 243 18.62 -34.36 -4.08
CA SER A 243 19.02 -34.96 -5.35
C SER A 243 17.79 -35.41 -6.16
N ASN A 244 17.94 -35.50 -7.49
CA ASN A 244 16.86 -35.97 -8.36
C ASN A 244 16.39 -37.40 -7.99
N THR A 245 17.32 -38.27 -7.57
CA THR A 245 17.01 -39.62 -7.08
C THR A 245 16.10 -39.57 -5.86
N ASN A 246 16.43 -38.76 -4.85
CA ASN A 246 15.64 -38.65 -3.63
C ASN A 246 14.28 -38.02 -3.88
N ARG A 247 14.18 -37.02 -4.77
CA ARG A 247 12.89 -36.44 -5.16
C ARG A 247 12.00 -37.48 -5.84
N LYS A 248 12.56 -38.29 -6.75
CA LYS A 248 11.82 -39.34 -7.46
C LYS A 248 11.31 -40.40 -6.49
N MET A 249 12.16 -40.88 -5.59
CA MET A 249 11.77 -41.84 -4.55
C MET A 249 10.62 -41.31 -3.67
N ASN A 250 10.71 -40.05 -3.21
CA ASN A 250 9.63 -39.43 -2.44
C ASN A 250 8.32 -39.30 -3.24
N ALA A 251 8.42 -39.00 -4.54
CA ALA A 251 7.26 -38.90 -5.42
C ALA A 251 6.60 -40.28 -5.64
N GLU A 252 7.38 -41.35 -5.81
CA GLU A 252 6.87 -42.72 -5.97
C GLU A 252 6.09 -43.17 -4.72
N VAL A 253 6.66 -42.97 -3.52
CA VAL A 253 5.98 -43.25 -2.24
C VAL A 253 4.67 -42.47 -2.11
N TRP A 254 4.66 -41.20 -2.52
CA TRP A 254 3.44 -40.39 -2.48
C TRP A 254 2.39 -40.87 -3.48
N ILE A 255 2.80 -41.29 -4.69
CA ILE A 255 1.90 -41.85 -5.70
C ILE A 255 1.27 -43.15 -5.20
N GLU A 256 2.06 -44.06 -4.62
CA GLU A 256 1.55 -45.31 -4.03
C GLU A 256 0.53 -45.03 -2.90
N TYR A 257 0.84 -44.06 -2.04
CA TYR A 257 -0.09 -43.60 -1.01
C TYR A 257 -1.39 -43.06 -1.60
N LEU A 258 -1.34 -42.27 -2.67
CA LEU A 258 -2.55 -41.77 -3.34
C LEU A 258 -3.35 -42.90 -4.01
N GLN A 259 -2.67 -43.85 -4.63
CA GLN A 259 -3.31 -45.03 -5.24
C GLN A 259 -4.04 -45.88 -4.19
N SER A 260 -3.52 -45.95 -2.96
CA SER A 260 -4.19 -46.67 -1.87
C SER A 260 -5.44 -45.97 -1.32
N LYS A 261 -5.79 -44.78 -1.82
CA LYS A 261 -6.99 -44.02 -1.44
C LYS A 261 -8.11 -44.06 -2.48
N LEU A 262 -7.86 -44.70 -3.64
CA LEU A 262 -8.86 -45.01 -4.66
C LEU A 262 -9.63 -46.27 -4.28
#